data_AF-A0A0K0VPQ3-F1
#
_entry.id   AF-A0A0K0VPQ3-F1
#
_cell.length_a   1.000
_cell.length_b   1.000
_cell.length_c   1.000
_cell.angle_alpha   90.00
_cell.angle_beta   90.00
_cell.angle_gamma   90.00
#
_symmetry.space_group_name_H-M   'P 1'
#
loop_
_entity.id
_entity.type
_entity.pdbx_description
1 polymer ?
#
loop_
_entity_poly.entity_id
_entity_poly.type
_entity_poly.pdbx_seq_one_letter_code
_entity_poly.pdbx_strand_id
1 'polypeptide(L)'
;CDPKADSTRLILNRKAQNTVMDMAREKGTVEDLELGEVLLHGFKNIKCAESGGPEPGVGCAGRGVITAINFLEENGAYGDDTDFVFYDVLGDVVCGGFAMPVREGKAKEIYIVTSGEMMAL
;
A
#
# COMPACT_ATOMS: atom_id res chain seq x y z
N CYS A 1 -1.74 -1.72 1.30
CA CYS A 1 -0.87 -2.50 2.22
C CYS A 1 -1.41 -3.93 2.44
N ASP A 2 -2.12 -4.47 1.46
CA ASP A 2 -2.57 -5.86 1.40
C ASP A 2 -1.84 -6.53 0.23
N PRO A 3 -1.18 -7.70 0.43
CA PRO A 3 -0.49 -8.42 -0.64
C PRO A 3 -1.40 -8.82 -1.82
N LYS A 4 -2.73 -8.82 -1.65
CA LYS A 4 -3.70 -9.07 -2.72
C LYS A 4 -3.70 -7.99 -3.80
N ALA A 5 -3.26 -6.77 -3.47
CA ALA A 5 -3.04 -5.66 -4.40
C ALA A 5 -4.24 -5.26 -5.27
N ASP A 6 -5.47 -5.30 -4.72
CA ASP A 6 -6.70 -4.87 -5.40
C ASP A 6 -7.48 -3.75 -4.68
N SER A 7 -6.85 -3.12 -3.69
CA SER A 7 -7.35 -2.00 -2.86
C SER A 7 -7.83 -0.80 -3.70
N THR A 8 -7.17 -0.55 -4.82
CA THR A 8 -7.36 0.65 -5.67
C THR A 8 -8.19 0.40 -6.93
N ARG A 9 -8.58 -0.87 -7.19
CA ARG A 9 -9.21 -1.29 -8.45
C ARG A 9 -10.47 -0.48 -8.83
N LEU A 10 -11.28 -0.14 -7.83
CA LEU A 10 -12.56 0.56 -8.01
C LEU A 10 -12.36 2.04 -8.33
N ILE A 11 -11.35 2.66 -7.72
CA ILE A 11 -11.02 4.07 -7.96
C ILE A 11 -10.40 4.25 -9.35
N LEU A 12 -9.58 3.30 -9.78
CA LEU A 12 -8.90 3.33 -11.08
C LEU A 12 -9.73 2.75 -12.23
N ASN A 13 -10.89 2.15 -11.94
CA ASN A 13 -11.73 1.41 -12.91
C ASN A 13 -10.91 0.43 -13.77
N ARG A 14 -10.01 -0.33 -13.13
CA ARG A 14 -9.11 -1.29 -13.77
C ARG A 14 -9.05 -2.57 -12.95
N LYS A 15 -8.61 -3.67 -13.58
CA LYS A 15 -8.53 -4.98 -12.91
C LYS A 15 -7.54 -4.96 -11.74
N ALA A 16 -6.37 -4.40 -11.98
CA ALA A 16 -5.31 -4.14 -11.02
C ALA A 16 -4.39 -3.04 -11.60
N GLN A 17 -3.62 -2.38 -10.76
CA GLN A 17 -2.47 -1.58 -11.19
C GLN A 17 -1.17 -2.33 -10.87
N ASN A 18 -0.08 -1.92 -11.52
CA ASN A 18 1.24 -2.45 -11.16
C ASN A 18 1.59 -2.00 -9.74
N THR A 19 2.26 -2.87 -9.00
CA THR A 19 2.63 -2.60 -7.61
C THR A 19 4.03 -2.02 -7.52
N VAL A 20 4.34 -1.31 -6.42
CA VAL A 20 5.69 -0.80 -6.16
C VAL A 20 6.71 -1.95 -6.19
N MET A 21 6.41 -3.06 -5.54
CA MET A 21 7.34 -4.20 -5.48
C MET A 21 7.52 -4.89 -6.84
N ASP A 22 6.50 -4.95 -7.69
CA ASP A 22 6.63 -5.57 -9.02
C ASP A 22 7.42 -4.66 -9.96
N MET A 23 7.12 -3.36 -9.98
CA MET A 23 7.87 -2.40 -10.78
C MET A 23 9.33 -2.30 -10.33
N ALA A 24 9.61 -2.39 -9.03
CA ALA A 24 10.98 -2.42 -8.50
C ALA A 24 11.75 -3.65 -8.99
N ARG A 25 11.10 -4.82 -9.11
CA ARG A 25 11.73 -6.02 -9.66
C ARG A 25 12.01 -5.90 -11.15
N GLU A 26 11.10 -5.29 -11.90
CA GLU A 26 11.29 -5.06 -13.34
C GLU A 26 12.44 -4.09 -13.61
N LYS A 27 12.60 -3.06 -12.78
CA LYS A 27 13.66 -2.06 -12.92
C LYS A 27 15.00 -2.45 -12.27
N GLY A 28 14.96 -3.33 -11.27
CA GLY A 28 16.12 -3.82 -10.53
C GLY A 28 16.06 -3.44 -9.06
N THR A 29 15.87 -2.15 -8.75
CA THR A 29 15.78 -1.64 -7.38
C THR A 29 14.61 -0.66 -7.20
N VAL A 30 14.28 -0.32 -5.95
CA VAL A 30 13.21 0.66 -5.65
C VAL A 30 13.68 2.09 -5.95
N GLU A 31 14.99 2.33 -5.90
CA GLU A 31 15.65 3.59 -6.19
C GLU A 31 15.61 3.94 -7.68
N ASP A 32 15.43 2.95 -8.56
CA ASP A 32 15.29 3.13 -10.01
C ASP A 32 13.86 3.49 -10.44
N LEU A 33 12.90 3.49 -9.50
CA LEU A 33 11.49 3.80 -9.78
C LEU A 33 11.23 5.30 -9.77
N GLU A 34 10.37 5.73 -10.68
CA GLU A 34 9.80 7.06 -10.66
C GLU A 34 8.39 7.03 -10.07
N LEU A 35 8.03 8.06 -9.28
CA LEU A 35 6.74 8.11 -8.59
C LEU A 35 5.55 7.95 -9.56
N GLY A 36 5.63 8.55 -10.74
CA GLY A 36 4.55 8.51 -11.75
C GLY A 36 4.26 7.12 -12.32
N GLU A 37 5.15 6.16 -12.12
CA GLU A 37 4.96 4.79 -12.60
C GLU A 37 4.06 3.95 -11.69
N VAL A 38 4.01 4.31 -10.41
CA VAL A 38 3.28 3.56 -9.37
C VAL A 38 2.17 4.38 -8.72
N LEU A 39 2.21 5.72 -8.82
CA LEU A 39 1.19 6.61 -8.31
C LEU A 39 0.24 7.02 -9.44
N LEU A 40 -0.89 6.31 -9.54
CA LEU A 40 -1.91 6.56 -10.54
C LEU A 40 -3.03 7.44 -9.99
N HIS A 41 -3.65 8.23 -10.87
CA HIS A 41 -4.82 9.04 -10.52
C HIS A 41 -6.09 8.39 -11.05
N GLY A 42 -7.11 8.26 -10.19
CA GLY A 42 -8.40 7.69 -10.54
C GLY A 42 -9.57 8.65 -10.37
N PHE A 43 -10.72 8.11 -9.99
CA PHE A 43 -11.95 8.86 -9.73
C PHE A 43 -11.68 10.08 -8.83
N LYS A 44 -12.15 11.25 -9.26
CA LYS A 44 -11.96 12.54 -8.55
C LYS A 44 -10.50 12.84 -8.18
N ASN A 45 -9.55 12.45 -9.04
CA ASN A 45 -8.11 12.66 -8.85
C ASN A 45 -7.53 11.99 -7.59
N ILE A 46 -8.22 10.99 -7.02
CA ILE A 46 -7.67 10.21 -5.92
C ILE A 46 -6.37 9.54 -6.39
N LYS A 47 -5.28 9.81 -5.66
CA LYS A 47 -3.96 9.21 -5.87
C LYS A 47 -3.99 7.78 -5.33
N CYS A 48 -3.53 6.83 -6.12
CA CYS A 48 -3.59 5.39 -5.83
C CYS A 48 -2.24 4.75 -6.06
N ALA A 49 -1.79 3.94 -5.12
CA ALA A 49 -0.61 3.09 -5.24
C ALA A 49 -0.87 1.75 -4.53
N GLU A 50 -0.29 0.67 -5.04
CA GLU A 50 -0.32 -0.64 -4.41
C GLU A 50 1.09 -1.02 -3.97
N SER A 51 1.26 -1.46 -2.72
CA SER A 51 2.58 -1.91 -2.25
C SER A 51 3.02 -3.16 -3.01
N GLY A 52 2.11 -4.11 -3.22
CA GLY A 52 2.45 -5.46 -3.64
C GLY A 52 3.09 -6.27 -2.53
N GLY A 53 3.54 -7.46 -2.88
CA GLY A 53 4.14 -8.42 -1.97
C GLY A 53 5.09 -9.38 -2.67
N PRO A 54 5.88 -10.16 -1.92
CA PRO A 54 6.71 -11.22 -2.47
C PRO A 54 5.84 -12.32 -3.09
N GLU A 55 6.45 -13.16 -3.93
CA GLU A 55 5.81 -14.40 -4.34
C GLU A 55 5.37 -15.22 -3.12
N PRO A 56 4.18 -15.85 -3.17
CA PRO A 56 3.68 -16.68 -2.08
C PRO A 56 4.71 -17.70 -1.61
N GLY A 57 5.05 -17.65 -0.32
CA GLY A 57 6.00 -18.56 0.31
C GLY A 57 7.49 -18.18 0.22
N VAL A 58 7.84 -17.07 -0.44
CA VAL A 58 9.26 -16.70 -0.68
C VAL A 58 9.75 -15.56 0.20
N GLY A 59 8.89 -14.63 0.62
CA GLY A 59 9.31 -13.43 1.35
C GLY A 59 8.35 -12.95 2.43
N CYS A 60 8.62 -11.74 2.95
CA CYS A 60 7.76 -11.08 3.93
C CYS A 60 6.93 -9.97 3.28
N ALA A 61 5.61 -10.16 3.16
CA ALA A 61 4.69 -9.14 2.66
C ALA A 61 4.78 -7.83 3.44
N GLY A 62 4.97 -7.92 4.77
CA GLY A 62 5.19 -6.75 5.61
C GLY A 62 6.41 -5.91 5.24
N ARG A 63 7.49 -6.50 4.69
CA ARG A 63 8.63 -5.71 4.20
C ARG A 63 8.27 -4.92 2.94
N GLY A 64 7.46 -5.50 2.05
CA GLY A 64 6.98 -4.80 0.86
C GLY A 64 6.13 -3.57 1.21
N VAL A 65 5.32 -3.67 2.27
CA VAL A 65 4.56 -2.52 2.81
C VAL A 65 5.51 -1.40 3.27
N ILE A 66 6.54 -1.73 4.06
CA ILE A 66 7.52 -0.76 4.55
C ILE A 66 8.23 -0.07 3.37
N THR A 67 8.76 -0.87 2.43
CA THR A 67 9.48 -0.36 1.25
C THR A 67 8.60 0.57 0.42
N ALA A 68 7.34 0.19 0.17
CA ALA A 68 6.42 1.01 -0.61
C ALA A 68 6.07 2.33 0.09
N ILE A 69 5.81 2.32 1.40
CA ILE A 69 5.47 3.54 2.15
C ILE A 69 6.66 4.50 2.16
N ASN A 70 7.87 4.00 2.42
CA ASN A 70 9.08 4.82 2.43
C ASN A 70 9.34 5.43 1.04
N PHE A 71 9.24 4.63 -0.02
CA PHE A 71 9.38 5.12 -1.39
C PHE A 71 8.39 6.26 -1.70
N LEU A 72 7.11 6.08 -1.36
CA LEU A 72 6.08 7.09 -1.62
C LEU A 72 6.35 8.38 -0.83
N GLU A 73 6.81 8.27 0.41
CA GLU A 73 7.16 9.42 1.25
C GLU A 73 8.37 10.19 0.70
N GLU A 74 9.46 9.48 0.43
CA GLU A 74 10.73 10.05 -0.04
C GLU A 74 10.59 10.71 -1.41
N ASN A 75 9.67 10.23 -2.25
CA ASN A 75 9.41 10.79 -3.58
C ASN A 75 8.26 11.81 -3.60
N GLY A 76 7.73 12.22 -2.44
CA GLY A 76 6.79 13.33 -2.34
C GLY A 76 5.34 13.00 -2.78
N ALA A 77 4.89 11.77 -2.59
CA ALA A 77 3.49 11.39 -2.87
C ALA A 77 2.48 12.14 -1.98
N TYR A 78 2.89 12.52 -0.76
CA TYR A 78 2.08 13.21 0.24
C TYR A 78 2.31 14.72 0.19
N GLY A 79 1.86 15.38 -0.87
CA GLY A 79 1.97 16.82 -1.04
C GLY A 79 1.06 17.63 -0.10
N ASP A 80 1.29 18.94 -0.02
CA ASP A 80 0.47 19.89 0.77
C ASP A 80 -1.01 19.93 0.36
N ASP A 81 -1.33 19.41 -0.83
CA ASP A 81 -2.68 19.25 -1.37
C ASP A 81 -3.41 18.01 -0.82
N THR A 82 -2.77 17.22 0.04
CA THR A 82 -3.29 15.93 0.51
C THR A 82 -3.97 16.09 1.86
N ASP A 83 -5.30 16.10 1.87
CA ASP A 83 -6.09 16.18 3.09
C ASP A 83 -6.09 14.86 3.89
N PHE A 84 -6.13 13.72 3.18
CA PHE A 84 -6.24 12.39 3.78
C PHE A 84 -5.35 11.38 3.06
N VAL A 85 -4.76 10.47 3.85
CA VAL A 85 -4.08 9.27 3.36
C VAL A 85 -4.72 8.05 4.00
N PHE A 86 -5.21 7.13 3.18
CA PHE A 86 -5.80 5.88 3.64
C PHE A 86 -4.84 4.73 3.37
N TYR A 87 -4.46 4.00 4.43
CA TYR A 87 -3.71 2.76 4.32
C TYR A 87 -4.68 1.58 4.46
N ASP A 88 -4.96 0.90 3.36
CA ASP A 88 -5.71 -0.38 3.38
C ASP A 88 -4.75 -1.50 3.80
N VAL A 89 -4.84 -1.97 5.05
CA VAL A 89 -3.89 -2.89 5.69
C VAL A 89 -4.57 -4.23 5.96
N LEU A 90 -3.87 -5.31 5.63
CA LEU A 90 -4.31 -6.68 5.95
C LEU A 90 -4.48 -6.87 7.47
N GLY A 91 -5.69 -7.29 7.89
CA GLY A 91 -6.02 -7.51 9.30
C GLY A 91 -5.75 -8.92 9.82
N ASP A 92 -5.59 -9.91 8.93
CA ASP A 92 -5.49 -11.33 9.32
C ASP A 92 -4.23 -11.65 10.14
N VAL A 93 -3.13 -10.96 9.84
CA VAL A 93 -1.82 -11.17 10.47
C VAL A 93 -1.17 -9.84 10.80
N VAL A 94 -1.07 -9.52 12.08
CA VAL A 94 -0.46 -8.26 12.56
C VAL A 94 1.02 -8.46 12.89
N CYS A 95 1.82 -8.76 11.88
CA CYS A 95 3.28 -8.86 12.04
C CYS A 95 3.94 -7.46 11.97
N GLY A 96 5.24 -7.38 12.29
CA GLY A 96 5.94 -6.11 12.40
C GLY A 96 5.88 -5.20 11.15
N GLY A 97 5.73 -5.76 9.96
CA GLY A 97 5.58 -4.97 8.74
C GLY A 97 4.16 -4.44 8.50
N PHE A 98 3.12 -5.22 8.80
CA PHE A 98 1.73 -4.73 8.71
C PHE A 98 1.39 -3.73 9.83
N ALA A 99 2.07 -3.83 10.98
CA ALA A 99 1.96 -2.86 12.06
C ALA A 99 2.76 -1.56 11.81
N MET A 100 3.60 -1.49 10.76
CA MET A 100 4.48 -0.33 10.53
C MET A 100 3.73 1.00 10.41
N PRO A 101 2.59 1.12 9.67
CA PRO A 101 1.87 2.38 9.58
C PRO A 101 1.49 2.97 10.95
N VAL A 102 1.10 2.11 11.90
CA VAL A 102 0.76 2.52 13.27
C VAL A 102 2.02 2.75 14.10
N ARG A 103 2.98 1.82 14.05
CA ARG A 103 4.20 1.85 14.87
C ARG A 103 5.08 3.07 14.59
N GLU A 104 5.15 3.50 13.33
CA GLU A 104 5.95 4.65 12.90
C GLU A 104 5.13 5.95 12.82
N GLY A 105 3.88 5.93 13.30
CA GLY A 105 3.02 7.11 13.37
C GLY A 105 2.59 7.67 12.01
N LYS A 106 2.69 6.86 10.93
CA LYS A 106 2.20 7.22 9.59
C LYS A 106 0.67 7.28 9.56
N ALA A 107 0.01 6.39 10.30
CA ALA A 107 -1.43 6.39 10.54
C ALA A 107 -1.71 6.78 12.00
N LYS A 108 -2.47 7.87 12.19
CA LYS A 108 -2.86 8.38 13.52
C LYS A 108 -4.28 7.99 13.94
N GLU A 109 -5.13 7.72 12.96
CA GLU A 109 -6.51 7.30 13.16
C GLU A 109 -6.68 5.90 12.59
N ILE A 110 -7.18 4.97 13.40
CA ILE A 110 -7.35 3.57 13.03
C ILE A 110 -8.85 3.24 13.05
N TYR A 111 -9.34 2.73 11.92
CA TYR A 111 -10.70 2.23 11.77
C TYR A 111 -10.64 0.75 11.43
N ILE A 112 -11.38 -0.08 12.18
CA ILE A 112 -11.43 -1.53 12.00
C ILE A 112 -12.78 -1.89 11.40
N VAL A 113 -12.75 -2.57 10.26
CA VAL A 113 -13.95 -3.13 9.61
C VAL A 113 -14.20 -4.52 10.18
N THR A 114 -15.40 -4.76 10.72
CA THR A 114 -15.79 -6.02 11.38
C THR A 114 -17.19 -6.47 10.95
N SER A 115 -17.59 -7.68 11.33
CA SER A 115 -18.90 -8.28 11.11
C SER A 115 -19.38 -8.99 12.39
N GLY A 116 -20.56 -9.60 12.38
CA GLY A 116 -21.05 -10.41 13.51
C GLY A 116 -20.38 -11.79 13.63
N GLU A 117 -19.41 -12.11 12.78
CA GLU A 117 -18.69 -13.38 12.80
C GLU A 117 -17.60 -13.36 13.89
N MET A 118 -17.45 -14.47 14.60
CA MET A 118 -16.51 -14.58 15.74
C MET A 118 -15.07 -14.21 15.40
N MET A 119 -14.60 -14.49 14.18
CA MET A 119 -13.22 -14.17 13.78
C MET A 119 -13.01 -12.70 13.40
N ALA A 120 -14.09 -11.95 13.19
CA ALA A 120 -14.03 -10.53 12.89
C ALA A 120 -14.22 -9.65 14.14
N LEU A 121 -14.85 -10.17 15.20
CA LEU A 121 -15.07 -9.51 16.51
C LEU A 121 -13.86 -9.65 17.44
#